data_AF-A0A091C9G2-F1
#
_entry.id   AF-A0A091C9G2-F1
#
_cell.length_a   1.000
_cell.length_b   1.000
_cell.length_c   1.000
_cell.angle_alpha   90.00
_cell.angle_beta   90.00
_cell.angle_gamma   90.00
#
_symmetry.space_group_name_H-M   'P 1'
#
loop_
_entity.id
_entity.type
_entity.pdbx_description
1 polymer ?
#
loop_
_entity_poly.entity_id
_entity_poly.type
_entity_poly.pdbx_seq_one_letter_code
_entity_poly.pdbx_strand_id
1 'polypeptide(L)'
;MKRRLAAFLVLFVALIFNVACSSESNEGEANQATETSYAEGMKKEPYTQEEFLLGTYTRIRIFDQDKEDVLQPAFDRIEDLGDKITINESGSEIDEINENAGEKPVKVSKDIYDLLKQAQEYSEASEGGFNLTIGAITQLWRIGFDDARKPAQEEIDEALKHIDYEKMEFDDEEQTVYLEDEDMIIDLGAIAKGYIADEAVKVLKRS
;
A
#
# COMPACT_ATOMS: atom_id res chain seq x y z
N MET A 1 36.86 -24.86 79.05
CA MET A 1 36.84 -23.43 79.46
C MET A 1 35.44 -22.88 79.16
N LYS A 2 34.54 -22.88 80.17
CA LYS A 2 33.92 -21.69 80.80
C LYS A 2 33.22 -20.75 79.79
N ARG A 3 31.87 -20.84 79.65
CA ARG A 3 30.80 -19.97 80.28
C ARG A 3 30.32 -18.89 79.27
N ARG A 4 29.05 -18.50 79.06
CA ARG A 4 27.68 -18.64 79.62
C ARG A 4 26.71 -18.08 78.54
N LEU A 5 25.61 -18.73 78.14
CA LEU A 5 24.20 -18.57 78.60
C LEU A 5 23.75 -17.16 79.02
N ALA A 6 22.76 -16.57 78.31
CA ALA A 6 21.54 -15.97 78.88
C ALA A 6 20.64 -15.31 77.80
N ALA A 7 19.38 -15.75 77.74
CA ALA A 7 18.25 -15.08 77.09
C ALA A 7 17.79 -13.88 77.93
N PHE A 8 17.21 -12.83 77.32
CA PHE A 8 16.19 -12.01 77.98
C PHE A 8 15.27 -11.30 76.97
N LEU A 9 14.00 -11.65 77.10
CA LEU A 9 12.79 -11.05 76.55
C LEU A 9 12.47 -9.76 77.32
N VAL A 10 12.28 -8.62 76.65
CA VAL A 10 11.57 -7.46 77.23
C VAL A 10 10.66 -6.82 76.18
N LEU A 11 9.37 -7.06 76.40
CA LEU A 11 8.21 -6.37 75.90
C LEU A 11 8.21 -4.92 76.45
N PHE A 12 8.04 -3.90 75.62
CA PHE A 12 7.65 -2.57 76.09
C PHE A 12 6.50 -2.02 75.23
N VAL A 13 5.34 -1.94 75.87
CA VAL A 13 4.11 -1.31 75.39
C VAL A 13 3.91 -0.05 76.22
N ALA A 14 3.78 1.12 75.56
CA ALA A 14 3.07 2.34 76.01
C ALA A 14 3.27 3.41 74.91
N LEU A 15 2.33 3.81 74.05
CA LEU A 15 0.98 4.39 74.24
C LEU A 15 1.02 5.84 74.75
N ILE A 16 1.12 6.83 73.84
CA ILE A 16 0.64 8.21 74.05
C ILE A 16 0.07 8.79 72.72
N PHE A 17 -1.27 8.86 72.69
CA PHE A 17 -2.18 9.95 72.26
C PHE A 17 -1.83 10.95 71.12
N ASN A 18 -2.66 10.86 70.07
CA ASN A 18 -3.56 11.88 69.47
C ASN A 18 -3.03 13.22 68.84
N VAL A 19 -3.26 13.30 67.51
CA VAL A 19 -3.94 14.36 66.72
C VAL A 19 -3.23 15.71 66.48
N ALA A 20 -2.88 16.01 65.22
CA ALA A 20 -3.50 17.06 64.38
C ALA A 20 -2.71 17.37 63.08
N CYS A 21 -3.45 17.42 61.97
CA CYS A 21 -3.23 17.99 60.62
C CYS A 21 -1.85 18.53 60.17
N SER A 22 -1.36 18.08 59.01
CA SER A 22 -1.55 18.81 57.72
C SER A 22 -0.84 18.14 56.53
N SER A 23 -1.41 18.37 55.35
CA SER A 23 -0.93 18.12 53.98
C SER A 23 -1.18 16.73 53.36
N GLU A 24 -2.02 16.77 52.32
CA GLU A 24 -2.49 15.72 51.43
C GLU A 24 -1.37 15.17 50.53
N SER A 25 -1.39 13.86 50.29
CA SER A 25 -0.91 13.27 49.04
C SER A 25 -1.83 12.12 48.67
N ASN A 26 -2.57 12.33 47.58
CA ASN A 26 -3.61 11.47 47.05
C ASN A 26 -2.95 10.48 46.08
N GLU A 27 -2.62 9.27 46.55
CA GLU A 27 -2.31 8.12 45.68
C GLU A 27 -3.61 7.33 45.49
N GLY A 28 -4.35 7.69 44.44
CA GLY A 28 -5.67 7.11 44.21
C GLY A 28 -6.29 7.46 42.86
N GLU A 29 -5.51 7.60 41.78
CA GLU A 29 -6.04 7.70 40.41
C GLU A 29 -5.12 7.00 39.41
N ALA A 30 -5.32 5.69 39.23
CA ALA A 30 -4.76 4.94 38.11
C ALA A 30 -5.75 3.86 37.68
N ASN A 31 -6.89 4.29 37.14
CA ASN A 31 -7.71 3.53 36.17
C ASN A 31 -8.89 4.39 35.73
N GLN A 32 -8.63 5.37 34.86
CA GLN A 32 -9.60 5.75 33.85
C GLN A 32 -8.98 5.36 32.52
N ALA A 33 -9.29 4.13 32.09
CA ALA A 33 -9.23 3.80 30.68
C ALA A 33 -10.20 4.76 29.99
N THR A 34 -9.67 5.67 29.18
CA THR A 34 -10.44 6.48 28.26
C THR A 34 -11.13 5.51 27.30
N GLU A 35 -12.38 5.12 27.62
CA GLU A 35 -13.26 4.51 26.64
C GLU A 35 -13.42 5.51 25.51
N THR A 36 -12.69 5.26 24.42
CA THR A 36 -12.92 5.98 23.19
C THR A 36 -14.26 5.48 22.69
N SER A 37 -15.32 6.26 22.95
CA SER A 37 -16.66 6.02 22.44
C SER A 37 -16.57 5.91 20.92
N TYR A 38 -16.70 4.70 20.37
CA TYR A 38 -16.84 4.52 18.93
C TYR A 38 -18.10 5.27 18.47
N ALA A 39 -18.03 5.89 17.30
CA ALA A 39 -19.21 6.51 16.70
C ALA A 39 -20.30 5.44 16.53
N GLU A 40 -21.56 5.84 16.69
CA GLU A 40 -22.70 4.96 16.46
C GLU A 40 -22.61 4.34 15.05
N GLY A 41 -22.79 3.02 14.95
CA GLY A 41 -22.58 2.28 13.70
C GLY A 41 -21.17 1.72 13.48
N MET A 42 -20.19 1.97 14.37
CA MET A 42 -18.85 1.38 14.23
C MET A 42 -18.57 0.23 15.20
N LYS A 43 -17.89 -0.80 14.70
CA LYS A 43 -17.36 -1.94 15.46
C LYS A 43 -16.03 -1.58 16.13
N LYS A 44 -15.78 -2.17 17.30
CA LYS A 44 -14.49 -2.11 17.99
C LYS A 44 -13.41 -2.91 17.26
N GLU A 45 -13.76 -4.13 16.85
CA GLU A 45 -12.92 -5.00 16.03
C GLU A 45 -13.45 -4.98 14.58
N PRO A 46 -12.60 -4.64 13.59
CA PRO A 46 -13.04 -4.52 12.20
C PRO A 46 -13.17 -5.89 11.54
N TYR A 47 -14.04 -5.95 10.53
CA TYR A 47 -13.93 -7.00 9.51
C TYR A 47 -12.59 -6.83 8.80
N THR A 48 -11.85 -7.93 8.63
CA THR A 48 -10.51 -7.90 8.04
C THR A 48 -10.37 -9.05 7.07
N GLN A 49 -9.98 -8.73 5.84
CA GLN A 49 -9.57 -9.70 4.82
C GLN A 49 -8.19 -9.30 4.29
N GLU A 50 -7.35 -10.31 4.08
CA GLU A 50 -5.98 -10.16 3.59
C GLU A 50 -5.70 -11.24 2.54
N GLU A 51 -5.20 -10.82 1.39
CA GLU A 51 -4.85 -11.68 0.26
C GLU A 51 -3.50 -11.29 -0.31
N PHE A 52 -2.83 -12.22 -0.98
CA PHE A 52 -1.59 -11.95 -1.69
C PHE A 52 -1.91 -11.61 -3.15
N LEU A 53 -1.93 -10.32 -3.47
CA LEU A 53 -2.27 -9.77 -4.78
C LEU A 53 -1.25 -8.69 -5.17
N LEU A 54 -1.04 -8.46 -6.47
CA LEU A 54 -0.14 -7.39 -6.95
C LEU A 54 1.31 -7.51 -6.41
N GLY A 55 1.77 -8.75 -6.19
CA GLY A 55 3.10 -9.07 -5.65
C GLY A 55 3.32 -8.64 -4.20
N THR A 56 2.26 -8.47 -3.40
CA THR A 56 2.35 -8.10 -1.97
C THR A 56 1.11 -8.57 -1.19
N TYR A 57 1.13 -8.40 0.14
CA TYR A 57 -0.08 -8.53 0.94
C TYR A 57 -0.96 -7.28 0.79
N THR A 58 -2.21 -7.50 0.42
CA THR A 58 -3.27 -6.50 0.32
C THR A 58 -4.27 -6.76 1.43
N ARG A 59 -4.55 -5.74 2.27
CA ARG A 59 -5.41 -5.87 3.44
C ARG A 59 -6.44 -4.74 3.48
N ILE A 60 -7.71 -5.12 3.63
CA ILE A 60 -8.83 -4.18 3.85
C ILE A 60 -9.39 -4.41 5.25
N ARG A 61 -9.67 -3.31 5.96
CA ARG A 61 -10.28 -3.31 7.31
C ARG A 61 -11.51 -2.42 7.32
N ILE A 62 -12.66 -2.98 7.66
CA ILE A 62 -13.94 -2.25 7.72
C ILE A 62 -14.41 -2.18 9.17
N PHE A 63 -14.52 -0.95 9.69
CA PHE A 63 -15.05 -0.70 11.03
C PHE A 63 -16.57 -0.48 11.02
N ASP A 64 -17.17 -0.20 9.87
CA ASP A 64 -18.61 0.03 9.75
C ASP A 64 -19.40 -1.27 9.99
N GLN A 65 -20.48 -1.16 10.75
CA GLN A 65 -21.31 -2.30 11.14
C GLN A 65 -22.10 -2.79 9.92
N ASP A 66 -22.29 -4.12 9.82
CA ASP A 66 -23.06 -4.78 8.75
C ASP A 66 -22.56 -4.52 7.32
N LYS A 67 -21.27 -4.18 7.14
CA LYS A 67 -20.60 -3.92 5.84
C LYS A 67 -19.52 -4.94 5.45
N GLU A 68 -19.53 -6.12 6.07
CA GLU A 68 -18.54 -7.18 5.78
C GLU A 68 -18.64 -7.69 4.33
N ASP A 69 -19.84 -7.71 3.77
CA ASP A 69 -20.16 -8.21 2.43
C ASP A 69 -19.50 -7.41 1.29
N VAL A 70 -19.07 -6.17 1.57
CA VAL A 70 -18.39 -5.30 0.60
C VAL A 70 -16.90 -5.66 0.44
N LEU A 71 -16.33 -6.46 1.35
CA LEU A 71 -14.95 -6.92 1.22
C LEU A 71 -14.73 -7.69 -0.08
N GLN A 72 -15.57 -8.67 -0.39
CA GLN A 72 -15.39 -9.50 -1.58
C GLN A 72 -15.43 -8.68 -2.88
N PRO A 73 -16.46 -7.84 -3.15
CA PRO A 73 -16.46 -6.97 -4.32
C PRO A 73 -15.24 -6.03 -4.42
N ALA A 74 -14.68 -5.59 -3.29
CA ALA A 74 -13.48 -4.76 -3.30
C ALA A 74 -12.24 -5.57 -3.71
N PHE A 75 -12.09 -6.80 -3.23
CA PHE A 75 -11.01 -7.70 -3.65
C PHE A 75 -11.16 -8.15 -5.11
N ASP A 76 -12.38 -8.48 -5.55
CA ASP A 76 -12.67 -8.80 -6.95
C ASP A 76 -12.23 -7.66 -7.89
N ARG A 77 -12.44 -6.41 -7.47
CA ARG A 77 -12.02 -5.22 -8.24
C ARG A 77 -10.49 -5.05 -8.26
N ILE A 78 -9.82 -5.38 -7.16
CA ILE A 78 -8.35 -5.34 -7.07
C ILE A 78 -7.73 -6.39 -8.00
N GLU A 79 -8.28 -7.60 -8.01
CA GLU A 79 -7.86 -8.71 -8.88
C GLU A 79 -8.10 -8.35 -10.37
N ASP A 80 -9.31 -7.92 -10.73
CA ASP A 80 -9.67 -7.52 -12.11
C ASP A 80 -8.71 -6.47 -12.71
N LEU A 81 -8.36 -5.44 -11.94
CA LEU A 81 -7.41 -4.42 -12.40
C LEU A 81 -5.97 -4.94 -12.39
N GLY A 82 -5.60 -5.76 -11.40
CA GLY A 82 -4.29 -6.40 -11.34
C GLY A 82 -3.98 -7.20 -12.61
N ASP A 83 -4.95 -8.02 -13.03
CA ASP A 83 -4.83 -8.88 -14.22
C ASP A 83 -4.72 -8.07 -15.51
N LYS A 84 -5.37 -6.91 -15.59
CA LYS A 84 -5.28 -6.01 -16.77
C LYS A 84 -4.00 -5.18 -16.83
N ILE A 85 -3.35 -4.93 -15.69
CA ILE A 85 -2.18 -4.03 -15.58
C ILE A 85 -0.84 -4.79 -15.60
N THR A 86 -0.81 -6.04 -15.15
CA THR A 86 0.43 -6.79 -14.98
C THR A 86 1.26 -6.88 -16.28
N ILE A 87 2.56 -6.65 -16.20
CA ILE A 87 3.50 -6.83 -17.32
C ILE A 87 4.39 -8.06 -17.16
N ASN A 88 4.15 -8.84 -16.10
CA ASN A 88 4.95 -10.01 -15.74
C ASN A 88 4.27 -11.32 -16.15
N GLU A 89 3.04 -11.23 -16.64
CA GLU A 89 2.20 -12.34 -17.09
C GLU A 89 1.57 -11.93 -18.43
N SER A 90 1.45 -12.89 -19.34
CA SER A 90 0.96 -12.62 -20.69
C SER A 90 -0.55 -12.38 -20.71
N GLY A 91 -1.01 -11.46 -21.57
CA GLY A 91 -2.42 -11.29 -21.89
C GLY A 91 -3.15 -10.22 -21.07
N SER A 92 -2.41 -9.37 -20.36
CA SER A 92 -2.94 -8.12 -19.82
C SER A 92 -3.12 -7.09 -20.94
N GLU A 93 -3.89 -6.02 -20.67
CA GLU A 93 -4.06 -4.95 -21.65
C GLU A 93 -2.76 -4.13 -21.83
N ILE A 94 -1.94 -4.00 -20.78
CA ILE A 94 -0.63 -3.33 -20.87
C ILE A 94 0.36 -4.18 -21.67
N ASP A 95 0.34 -5.50 -21.47
CA ASP A 95 1.14 -6.44 -22.24
C ASP A 95 0.76 -6.38 -23.73
N GLU A 96 -0.54 -6.34 -24.05
CA GLU A 96 -1.01 -6.18 -25.45
C GLU A 96 -0.52 -4.85 -26.07
N ILE A 97 -0.53 -3.74 -25.33
CA ILE A 97 0.03 -2.46 -25.84
C ILE A 97 1.53 -2.62 -26.14
N ASN A 98 2.29 -3.18 -25.19
CA ASN A 98 3.74 -3.35 -25.33
C ASN A 98 4.09 -4.28 -26.51
N GLU A 99 3.34 -5.36 -26.72
CA GLU A 99 3.55 -6.28 -27.86
C GLU A 99 3.26 -5.64 -29.23
N ASN A 100 2.47 -4.55 -29.27
CA ASN A 100 2.10 -3.86 -30.51
C ASN A 100 2.79 -2.49 -30.66
N ALA A 101 3.83 -2.23 -29.86
CA ALA A 101 4.64 -1.03 -29.97
C ALA A 101 5.24 -0.90 -31.39
N GLY A 102 5.14 0.29 -31.98
CA GLY A 102 5.57 0.55 -33.37
C GLY A 102 4.71 -0.11 -34.46
N GLU A 103 3.73 -0.94 -34.11
CA GLU A 103 2.93 -1.69 -35.09
C GLU A 103 1.55 -1.07 -35.33
N LYS A 104 0.75 -0.91 -34.26
CA LYS A 104 -0.64 -0.40 -34.36
C LYS A 104 -1.19 0.07 -33.01
N PRO A 105 -2.20 0.97 -33.02
CA PRO A 105 -2.96 1.30 -31.82
C PRO A 105 -3.71 0.10 -31.25
N VAL A 106 -3.78 0.02 -29.92
CA VAL A 106 -4.49 -1.02 -29.16
C VAL A 106 -5.68 -0.39 -28.43
N LYS A 107 -6.86 -0.99 -28.58
CA LYS A 107 -8.07 -0.57 -27.87
C LYS A 107 -8.05 -1.15 -26.46
N VAL A 108 -8.25 -0.31 -25.46
CA VAL A 108 -8.21 -0.71 -24.05
C VAL A 108 -9.54 -0.43 -23.35
N SER A 109 -9.71 -1.04 -22.19
CA SER A 109 -10.79 -0.73 -21.28
C SER A 109 -10.69 0.71 -20.78
N LYS A 110 -11.82 1.26 -20.34
CA LYS A 110 -11.86 2.63 -19.80
C LYS A 110 -10.92 2.79 -18.58
N ASP A 111 -10.84 1.77 -17.72
CA ASP A 111 -10.00 1.83 -16.52
C ASP A 111 -8.51 1.97 -16.89
N ILE A 112 -8.04 1.15 -17.85
CA ILE A 112 -6.66 1.20 -18.33
C ILE A 112 -6.39 2.51 -19.07
N TYR A 113 -7.33 2.97 -19.90
CA TYR A 113 -7.22 4.26 -20.59
C TYR A 113 -7.07 5.43 -19.61
N ASP A 114 -7.93 5.50 -18.60
CA ASP A 114 -7.89 6.55 -17.56
C ASP A 114 -6.58 6.50 -16.76
N LEU A 115 -6.12 5.29 -16.41
CA LEU A 115 -4.84 5.08 -15.70
C LEU A 115 -3.65 5.55 -16.53
N LEU A 116 -3.60 5.19 -17.82
CA LEU A 116 -2.52 5.60 -18.72
C LEU A 116 -2.50 7.11 -18.94
N LYS A 117 -3.67 7.75 -19.11
CA LYS A 117 -3.77 9.22 -19.17
C LYS A 117 -3.23 9.86 -17.90
N GLN A 118 -3.59 9.35 -16.72
CA GLN A 118 -3.08 9.88 -15.46
C GLN A 118 -1.56 9.67 -15.31
N ALA A 119 -1.04 8.52 -15.73
CA ALA A 119 0.39 8.25 -15.73
C ALA A 119 1.15 9.17 -16.70
N GLN A 120 0.57 9.46 -17.87
CA GLN A 120 1.09 10.44 -18.81
C GLN A 120 1.16 11.84 -18.18
N GLU A 121 0.06 12.29 -17.56
CA GLU A 121 0.01 13.59 -16.87
C GLU A 121 1.10 13.71 -15.79
N TYR A 122 1.36 12.64 -15.02
CA TYR A 122 2.45 12.64 -14.05
C TYR A 122 3.84 12.63 -14.69
N SER A 123 4.00 11.98 -15.85
CA SER A 123 5.27 11.97 -16.58
C SER A 123 5.61 13.37 -17.07
N GLU A 124 4.63 14.07 -17.66
CA GLU A 124 4.74 15.46 -18.09
C GLU A 124 4.99 16.41 -16.91
N ALA A 125 4.16 16.33 -15.86
CA ALA A 125 4.23 17.25 -14.72
C ALA A 125 5.52 17.14 -13.91
N SER A 126 6.19 15.98 -13.98
CA SER A 126 7.46 15.73 -13.31
C SER A 126 8.68 15.91 -14.22
N GLU A 127 8.48 16.37 -15.47
CA GLU A 127 9.53 16.49 -16.48
C GLU A 127 10.32 15.18 -16.66
N GLY A 128 9.61 14.04 -16.65
CA GLY A 128 10.19 12.70 -16.75
C GLY A 128 10.76 12.12 -15.44
N GLY A 129 10.62 12.81 -14.31
CA GLY A 129 11.04 12.29 -13.00
C GLY A 129 10.23 11.05 -12.56
N PHE A 130 8.93 11.05 -12.83
CA PHE A 130 8.12 9.86 -13.04
C PHE A 130 8.07 9.62 -14.55
N ASN A 131 8.14 8.36 -14.99
CA ASN A 131 8.04 8.05 -16.40
C ASN A 131 7.37 6.69 -16.57
N LEU A 132 6.18 6.68 -17.16
CA LEU A 132 5.43 5.44 -17.39
C LEU A 132 6.05 4.53 -18.46
N THR A 133 6.94 5.04 -19.31
CA THR A 133 7.62 4.29 -20.38
C THR A 133 9.00 3.78 -19.96
N ILE A 134 9.29 3.78 -18.66
CA ILE A 134 10.57 3.32 -18.10
C ILE A 134 10.80 1.80 -18.25
N GLY A 135 9.83 1.06 -18.81
CA GLY A 135 9.85 -0.38 -18.94
C GLY A 135 11.10 -0.93 -19.63
N ALA A 136 11.60 -0.24 -20.66
CA ALA A 136 12.83 -0.62 -21.37
C ALA A 136 14.04 -0.70 -20.40
N ILE A 137 14.06 0.12 -19.37
CA ILE A 137 15.11 0.12 -18.33
C ILE A 137 14.78 -0.90 -17.24
N THR A 138 13.55 -0.93 -16.72
CA THR A 138 13.20 -1.82 -15.60
C THR A 138 13.33 -3.29 -15.98
N GLN A 139 13.01 -3.65 -17.23
CA GLN A 139 13.15 -5.01 -17.77
C GLN A 139 14.62 -5.44 -17.96
N LEU A 140 15.58 -4.52 -18.10
CA LEU A 140 17.00 -4.87 -18.10
C LEU A 140 17.48 -5.28 -16.70
N TRP A 141 17.03 -4.54 -15.68
CA TRP A 141 17.44 -4.77 -14.29
C TRP A 141 16.71 -5.95 -13.65
N ARG A 142 15.45 -6.20 -14.03
CA ARG A 142 14.58 -7.26 -13.49
C ARG A 142 14.54 -7.26 -11.96
N ILE A 143 14.44 -6.06 -11.36
CA ILE A 143 14.45 -5.90 -9.90
C ILE A 143 13.29 -6.70 -9.30
N GLY A 144 13.59 -7.54 -8.30
CA GLY A 144 12.60 -8.38 -7.62
C GLY A 144 12.44 -9.79 -8.22
N PHE A 145 13.14 -10.11 -9.31
CA PHE A 145 13.19 -11.45 -9.89
C PHE A 145 14.50 -12.18 -9.55
N ASP A 146 14.50 -13.51 -9.68
CA ASP A 146 15.67 -14.36 -9.39
C ASP A 146 16.87 -14.09 -10.30
N ASP A 147 16.61 -13.53 -11.49
CA ASP A 147 17.60 -13.16 -12.50
C ASP A 147 17.91 -11.66 -12.53
N ALA A 148 17.56 -10.93 -11.45
CA ALA A 148 17.94 -9.53 -11.26
C ALA A 148 19.45 -9.36 -11.43
N ARG A 149 19.83 -8.33 -12.19
CA ARG A 149 21.24 -8.07 -12.53
C ARG A 149 21.52 -6.59 -12.62
N LYS A 150 22.81 -6.25 -12.60
CA LYS A 150 23.29 -4.94 -13.02
C LYS A 150 23.61 -4.99 -14.53
N PRO A 151 22.90 -4.24 -15.39
CA PRO A 151 23.22 -4.17 -16.81
C PRO A 151 24.55 -3.48 -17.09
N ALA A 152 25.14 -3.78 -18.26
CA ALA A 152 26.27 -3.03 -18.78
C ALA A 152 25.83 -1.62 -19.19
N GLN A 153 26.77 -0.67 -19.23
CA GLN A 153 26.43 0.72 -19.53
C GLN A 153 25.86 0.84 -20.96
N GLU A 154 26.39 0.05 -21.89
CA GLU A 154 25.94 0.03 -23.29
C GLU A 154 24.49 -0.47 -23.41
N GLU A 155 24.05 -1.40 -22.57
CA GLU A 155 22.65 -1.85 -22.54
C GLU A 155 21.72 -0.75 -22.01
N ILE A 156 22.17 -0.02 -20.98
CA ILE A 156 21.43 1.11 -20.39
C ILE A 156 21.31 2.25 -21.42
N ASP A 157 22.41 2.61 -22.07
CA ASP A 157 22.46 3.69 -23.06
C ASP A 157 21.57 3.38 -24.27
N GLU A 158 21.42 2.11 -24.64
CA GLU A 158 20.46 1.68 -25.66
C GLU A 158 19.01 1.86 -25.17
N ALA A 159 18.66 1.26 -24.03
CA ALA A 159 17.31 1.33 -23.49
C ALA A 159 16.82 2.76 -23.21
N LEU A 160 17.72 3.68 -22.85
CA LEU A 160 17.39 5.09 -22.62
C LEU A 160 16.84 5.82 -23.85
N LYS A 161 17.00 5.27 -25.06
CA LYS A 161 16.43 5.85 -26.29
C LYS A 161 14.93 5.61 -26.42
N HIS A 162 14.39 4.64 -25.68
CA HIS A 162 13.03 4.12 -25.84
C HIS A 162 12.10 4.49 -24.68
N ILE A 163 12.48 5.46 -23.84
CA ILE A 163 11.71 5.91 -22.67
C ILE A 163 11.11 7.31 -22.86
N ASP A 164 10.95 7.75 -24.11
CA ASP A 164 10.39 9.06 -24.42
C ASP A 164 8.86 9.02 -24.36
N TYR A 165 8.28 9.36 -23.21
CA TYR A 165 6.84 9.31 -22.97
C TYR A 165 6.02 10.25 -23.88
N GLU A 166 6.66 11.19 -24.58
CA GLU A 166 5.96 12.05 -25.55
C GLU A 166 5.57 11.29 -26.83
N LYS A 167 6.18 10.13 -27.10
CA LYS A 167 5.88 9.26 -28.26
C LYS A 167 4.75 8.25 -28.00
N MET A 168 3.97 8.44 -26.93
CA MET A 168 2.76 7.68 -26.69
C MET A 168 1.55 8.50 -27.13
N GLU A 169 0.77 7.96 -28.05
CA GLU A 169 -0.42 8.61 -28.59
C GLU A 169 -1.69 8.03 -27.98
N PHE A 170 -2.69 8.90 -27.81
CA PHE A 170 -4.00 8.58 -27.27
C PHE A 170 -5.10 9.02 -28.22
N ASP A 171 -6.06 8.13 -28.50
CA ASP A 171 -7.30 8.46 -29.20
C ASP A 171 -8.48 8.40 -28.22
N ASP A 172 -9.03 9.58 -27.87
CA ASP A 172 -10.12 9.69 -26.90
C ASP A 172 -11.48 9.21 -27.46
N GLU A 173 -11.66 9.22 -28.78
CA GLU A 173 -12.92 8.79 -29.41
C GLU A 173 -12.97 7.26 -29.50
N GLU A 174 -11.86 6.63 -29.90
CA GLU A 174 -11.78 5.18 -30.07
C GLU A 174 -11.28 4.44 -28.82
N GLN A 175 -10.77 5.18 -27.81
CA GLN A 175 -10.13 4.66 -26.60
C GLN A 175 -8.96 3.71 -26.94
N THR A 176 -8.08 4.18 -27.81
CA THR A 176 -6.87 3.43 -28.20
C THR A 176 -5.60 4.13 -27.75
N VAL A 177 -4.58 3.33 -27.47
CA VAL A 177 -3.23 3.79 -27.11
C VAL A 177 -2.23 3.23 -28.12
N TYR A 178 -1.28 4.04 -28.56
CA TYR A 178 -0.23 3.63 -29.49
C TYR A 178 1.14 4.10 -28.99
N LEU A 179 2.14 3.23 -29.10
CA LEU A 179 3.55 3.57 -28.84
C LEU A 179 4.23 3.71 -30.18
N GLU A 180 4.75 4.90 -30.52
CA GLU A 180 5.38 5.10 -31.83
C GLU A 180 6.73 4.38 -31.98
N ASP A 181 7.41 4.13 -30.87
CA ASP A 181 8.73 3.50 -30.81
C ASP A 181 8.57 2.00 -30.55
N GLU A 182 9.11 1.15 -31.43
CA GLU A 182 8.92 -0.31 -31.41
C GLU A 182 9.55 -1.01 -30.19
N ASP A 183 10.51 -0.37 -29.53
CA ASP A 183 11.20 -0.90 -28.35
C ASP A 183 10.73 -0.21 -27.05
N MET A 184 9.69 0.63 -27.11
CA MET A 184 9.10 1.26 -25.93
C MET A 184 8.27 0.26 -25.13
N ILE A 185 8.38 0.34 -23.81
CA ILE A 185 7.66 -0.54 -22.88
C ILE A 185 7.05 0.30 -21.76
N ILE A 186 5.74 0.17 -21.59
CA ILE A 186 5.01 0.73 -20.46
C ILE A 186 5.31 -0.11 -19.20
N ASP A 187 5.62 0.58 -18.10
CA ASP A 187 5.70 0.03 -16.75
C ASP A 187 4.96 0.96 -15.77
N LEU A 188 3.88 0.44 -15.18
CA LEU A 188 3.00 1.17 -14.26
C LEU A 188 3.27 0.85 -12.79
N GLY A 189 4.37 0.17 -12.46
CA GLY A 189 4.68 -0.27 -11.09
C GLY A 189 4.69 0.86 -10.06
N ALA A 190 5.02 2.08 -10.48
CA ALA A 190 5.05 3.28 -9.62
C ALA A 190 3.68 3.93 -9.36
N ILE A 191 2.62 3.58 -10.11
CA ILE A 191 1.27 4.19 -10.00
C ILE A 191 0.15 3.18 -9.78
N ALA A 192 0.29 1.95 -10.30
CA ALA A 192 -0.78 0.93 -10.36
C ALA A 192 -1.44 0.67 -9.00
N LYS A 193 -0.66 0.45 -7.94
CA LYS A 193 -1.19 0.14 -6.60
C LYS A 193 -2.02 1.28 -6.01
N GLY A 194 -1.62 2.52 -6.28
CA GLY A 194 -2.38 3.71 -5.85
C GLY A 194 -3.71 3.80 -6.55
N TYR A 195 -3.71 3.68 -7.88
CA TYR A 195 -4.92 3.68 -8.69
C TYR A 195 -5.90 2.56 -8.31
N ILE A 196 -5.40 1.33 -8.16
CA ILE A 196 -6.22 0.18 -7.75
C ILE A 196 -6.83 0.39 -6.37
N ALA A 197 -6.08 0.97 -5.43
CA ALA A 197 -6.61 1.30 -4.11
C ALA A 197 -7.75 2.34 -4.19
N ASP A 198 -7.62 3.35 -5.05
CA ASP A 198 -8.68 4.33 -5.28
C ASP A 198 -9.94 3.70 -5.90
N GLU A 199 -9.77 2.75 -6.83
CA GLU A 199 -10.88 1.98 -7.41
C GLU A 199 -11.57 1.10 -6.39
N ALA A 200 -10.81 0.42 -5.52
CA ALA A 200 -11.38 -0.34 -4.40
C ALA A 200 -12.17 0.57 -3.45
N VAL A 201 -11.67 1.78 -3.15
CA VAL A 201 -12.39 2.77 -2.34
C VAL A 201 -13.71 3.20 -3.00
N LYS A 202 -13.78 3.29 -4.33
CA LYS A 202 -15.04 3.58 -5.03
C LYS A 202 -16.07 2.46 -4.81
N VAL A 203 -15.65 1.19 -4.78
CA VAL A 203 -16.53 0.05 -4.45
C VAL A 203 -17.01 0.14 -3.01
N LEU A 204 -16.08 0.37 -2.07
CA LEU A 204 -16.39 0.48 -0.64
C LEU A 204 -17.40 1.61 -0.35
N LYS A 205 -17.30 2.75 -1.04
CA LYS A 205 -18.19 3.92 -0.83
C LYS A 205 -19.58 3.79 -1.44
N ARG A 206 -19.79 2.88 -2.39
CA ARG A 206 -21.10 2.71 -3.08
C ARG A 206 -22.08 1.83 -2.30
N SER A 207 -21.62 1.22 -1.21
CA SER A 207 -22.29 0.13 -0.52
C SER A 207 -22.88 0.55 0.81
#